data_AF-A0A7C5R6J2-F1
#
_entry.id   AF-A0A7C5R6J2-F1
#
_cell.length_a   1.000
_cell.length_b   1.000
_cell.length_c   1.000
_cell.angle_alpha   90.00
_cell.angle_beta   90.00
_cell.angle_gamma   90.00
#
_symmetry.space_group_name_H-M   'P 1'
#
loop_
_entity.id
_entity.type
_entity.pdbx_description
1 polymer ?
#
loop_
_entity_poly.entity_id
_entity_poly.type
_entity_poly.pdbx_seq_one_letter_code
_entity_poly.pdbx_strand_id
1 'polypeptide(L)'
;DRAVGKALEFAKKDGRTLLIVTADHETGGYAINPGSKMDSIVGAFTTNKHTAALIPVFAYGPGAPLFRGVYENTAIYHKMKKAIAQKKEPTGKMQMKSEK
;
A
#
# COMPACT_ATOMS: atom_id res chain seq x y z
N ASP A 1 -2.96 0.51 -13.52
CA ASP A 1 -2.72 -0.81 -12.88
C ASP A 1 -1.62 -1.65 -13.56
N ARG A 2 -1.44 -1.60 -14.88
CA ARG A 2 -0.39 -2.37 -15.62
C ARG A 2 1.01 -2.29 -14.99
N ALA A 3 1.44 -1.10 -14.55
CA ALA A 3 2.72 -0.91 -13.87
C ALA A 3 2.81 -1.67 -12.54
N VAL A 4 1.72 -1.65 -11.74
CA VAL A 4 1.62 -2.44 -10.50
C VAL A 4 1.69 -3.93 -10.82
N GLY A 5 1.02 -4.38 -11.88
CA GLY A 5 1.10 -5.77 -12.35
C GLY A 5 2.54 -6.20 -12.66
N LYS A 6 3.30 -5.36 -13.38
CA LYS A 6 4.71 -5.63 -13.67
C LYS A 6 5.61 -5.63 -12.43
N ALA A 7 5.39 -4.70 -11.51
CA ALA A 7 6.11 -4.69 -10.24
C ALA A 7 5.80 -5.94 -9.39
N LEU A 8 4.55 -6.41 -9.41
CA LEU A 8 4.15 -7.62 -8.70
C LEU A 8 4.76 -8.89 -9.33
N GLU A 9 4.78 -9.00 -10.66
CA GLU A 9 5.47 -10.08 -11.38
C GLU A 9 6.95 -10.14 -11.00
N PHE A 10 7.62 -8.99 -10.99
CA PHE A 10 9.01 -8.88 -10.56
C PHE A 10 9.20 -9.33 -9.11
N ALA A 11 8.39 -8.81 -8.18
CA ALA A 11 8.52 -9.13 -6.77
C ALA A 11 8.29 -10.62 -6.47
N LYS A 12 7.33 -11.24 -7.18
CA LYS A 12 7.09 -12.69 -7.14
C LYS A 12 8.29 -13.50 -7.62
N LYS A 13 8.91 -13.08 -8.74
CA LYS A 13 10.06 -13.78 -9.33
C LYS A 13 11.32 -13.67 -8.47
N ASP A 14 11.59 -12.50 -7.89
CA ASP A 14 12.78 -12.28 -7.06
C ASP A 14 12.65 -12.87 -5.64
N GLY A 15 11.44 -12.85 -5.06
CA GLY A 15 11.17 -13.43 -3.74
C GLY A 15 11.83 -12.70 -2.55
N ARG A 16 12.62 -11.64 -2.80
CA ARG A 16 13.28 -10.80 -1.80
C ARG A 16 12.90 -9.32 -1.92
N THR A 17 11.95 -9.03 -2.79
CA THR A 17 11.46 -7.68 -3.06
C THR A 17 10.19 -7.39 -2.26
N LEU A 18 10.19 -6.25 -1.57
CA LEU A 18 9.01 -5.66 -0.97
C LEU A 18 8.39 -4.66 -1.95
N LEU A 19 7.15 -4.91 -2.35
CA LEU A 19 6.33 -3.98 -3.13
C LEU A 19 5.33 -3.28 -2.20
N ILE A 20 5.28 -1.95 -2.25
CA ILE A 20 4.30 -1.12 -1.52
C ILE A 20 3.61 -0.23 -2.57
N VAL A 21 2.28 -0.15 -2.51
CA VAL A 21 1.46 0.69 -3.40
C VAL A 21 0.47 1.48 -2.56
N THR A 22 0.43 2.80 -2.75
CA THR A 22 -0.49 3.72 -2.09
C THR A 22 -0.74 4.92 -3.01
N ALA A 23 -1.71 5.76 -2.67
CA ALA A 23 -1.82 7.12 -3.19
C ALA A 23 -1.24 8.14 -2.19
N ASP A 24 -1.05 9.36 -2.66
CA ASP A 24 -0.71 10.54 -1.86
C ASP A 24 -1.95 11.13 -1.18
N HIS A 25 -3.07 11.22 -1.90
CA HIS A 25 -4.37 11.68 -1.38
C HIS A 25 -5.54 11.25 -2.29
N GLU A 26 -6.78 11.45 -1.81
CA GLU A 26 -7.98 11.28 -2.63
C GLU A 26 -8.23 12.56 -3.42
N THR A 27 -8.87 12.47 -4.58
CA THR A 27 -9.20 13.65 -5.38
C THR A 27 -10.59 13.55 -6.00
N GLY A 28 -11.34 14.62 -5.83
CA GLY A 28 -12.65 14.81 -6.43
C GLY A 28 -13.83 14.31 -5.59
N GLY A 29 -13.57 13.50 -4.55
CA GLY A 29 -14.61 12.88 -3.75
C GLY A 29 -15.56 12.06 -4.62
N TYR A 30 -14.99 11.18 -5.44
CA TYR A 30 -15.76 10.38 -6.40
C TYR A 30 -16.59 9.33 -5.68
N ALA A 31 -17.88 9.25 -6.01
CA ALA A 31 -18.80 8.26 -5.45
C ALA A 31 -19.57 7.51 -6.53
N ILE A 32 -19.82 6.23 -6.29
CA ILE A 32 -20.76 5.40 -7.05
C ILE A 32 -22.15 5.61 -6.42
N ASN A 33 -23.06 6.21 -7.18
CA ASN A 33 -24.36 6.62 -6.66
C ASN A 33 -25.45 5.54 -6.88
N PRO A 34 -26.57 5.64 -6.14
CA PRO A 34 -27.75 4.82 -6.38
C PRO A 34 -28.18 4.86 -7.86
N GLY A 35 -28.67 3.71 -8.35
CA GLY A 35 -29.01 3.53 -9.78
C GLY A 35 -27.88 2.95 -10.63
N SER A 36 -26.66 2.82 -10.08
CA SER A 36 -25.57 2.09 -10.73
C SER A 36 -25.89 0.60 -10.92
N LYS A 37 -25.43 0.04 -12.03
CA LYS A 37 -25.51 -1.39 -12.41
C LYS A 37 -24.10 -1.89 -12.76
N MET A 38 -23.93 -3.21 -12.87
CA MET A 38 -22.63 -3.83 -13.16
C MET A 38 -21.97 -3.28 -14.44
N ASP A 39 -22.78 -2.97 -15.45
CA ASP A 39 -22.39 -2.47 -16.76
C ASP A 39 -22.61 -0.96 -16.94
N SER A 40 -23.13 -0.26 -15.91
CA SER A 40 -23.48 1.16 -16.00
C SER A 40 -23.33 1.84 -14.65
N ILE A 41 -22.23 2.55 -14.45
CA ILE A 41 -21.94 3.27 -13.20
C ILE A 41 -22.44 4.71 -13.27
N VAL A 42 -23.24 5.13 -12.29
CA VAL A 42 -23.64 6.52 -12.08
C VAL A 42 -22.65 7.17 -11.11
N GLY A 43 -21.60 7.77 -11.66
CA GLY A 43 -20.56 8.46 -10.90
C GLY A 43 -20.88 9.93 -10.66
N ALA A 44 -20.45 10.48 -9.52
CA ALA A 44 -20.40 11.93 -9.30
C ALA A 44 -19.17 12.34 -8.50
N PHE A 45 -18.76 13.59 -8.68
CA PHE A 45 -17.71 14.25 -7.91
C PHE A 45 -18.35 15.31 -7.00
N THR A 46 -17.79 15.48 -5.81
CA THR A 46 -18.26 16.46 -4.83
C THR A 46 -17.39 17.72 -4.81
N THR A 47 -16.20 17.67 -5.41
CA THR A 47 -15.26 18.79 -5.48
C THR A 47 -14.34 18.68 -6.70
N ASN A 48 -13.66 19.76 -7.07
CA ASN A 48 -12.55 19.78 -8.04
C ASN A 48 -11.17 19.79 -7.36
N LYS A 49 -11.12 19.53 -6.05
CA LYS A 49 -9.90 19.49 -5.22
C LYS A 49 -9.71 18.11 -4.56
N HIS A 50 -8.76 18.03 -3.64
CA HIS A 50 -8.51 16.85 -2.81
C HIS A 50 -9.58 16.69 -1.73
N THR A 51 -9.74 15.47 -1.21
CA THR A 51 -10.53 15.19 0.00
C THR A 51 -9.71 14.45 1.05
N ALA A 52 -10.26 14.33 2.25
CA ALA A 52 -9.62 13.71 3.41
C ALA A 52 -9.95 12.21 3.58
N ALA A 53 -10.43 11.55 2.52
CA ALA A 53 -10.71 10.12 2.57
C ALA A 53 -9.42 9.33 2.87
N LEU A 54 -9.54 8.26 3.66
CA LEU A 54 -8.41 7.37 3.97
C LEU A 54 -7.91 6.69 2.69
N ILE A 55 -6.58 6.63 2.55
CA ILE A 55 -5.92 6.00 1.41
C ILE A 55 -5.47 4.58 1.76
N PRO A 56 -5.79 3.59 0.92
CA PRO A 56 -5.32 2.23 1.14
C PRO A 56 -3.82 2.11 0.84
N VAL A 57 -3.11 1.40 1.71
CA VAL A 57 -1.74 0.95 1.47
C VAL A 57 -1.76 -0.56 1.23
N PHE A 58 -1.33 -0.98 0.05
CA PHE A 58 -1.14 -2.39 -0.30
C PHE A 58 0.34 -2.75 -0.20
N ALA A 59 0.64 -3.94 0.33
CA ALA A 59 2.02 -4.43 0.41
C ALA A 59 2.11 -5.93 0.08
N TYR A 60 3.17 -6.32 -0.63
CA TYR A 60 3.49 -7.70 -1.00
C TYR A 60 4.98 -8.00 -0.83
N GLY A 61 5.32 -9.22 -0.42
CA GLY A 61 6.70 -9.68 -0.23
C GLY A 61 7.21 -9.61 1.22
N PRO A 62 8.50 -9.86 1.45
CA PRO A 62 9.10 -9.80 2.78
C PRO A 62 8.90 -8.43 3.44
N GLY A 63 8.46 -8.40 4.69
CA GLY A 63 8.18 -7.16 5.42
C GLY A 63 6.79 -6.56 5.17
N ALA A 64 5.97 -7.11 4.27
CA ALA A 64 4.61 -6.63 4.00
C ALA A 64 3.70 -6.53 5.26
N PRO A 65 3.78 -7.43 6.27
CA PRO A 65 2.99 -7.28 7.50
C PRO A 65 3.21 -5.97 8.26
N LEU A 66 4.34 -5.27 8.05
CA LEU A 66 4.62 -3.96 8.66
C LEU A 66 3.64 -2.86 8.20
N PHE A 67 2.96 -3.04 7.07
CA PHE A 67 2.09 -2.04 6.43
C PHE A 67 0.59 -2.28 6.68
N ARG A 68 0.24 -3.11 7.68
CA ARG A 68 -1.15 -3.31 8.10
C ARG A 68 -1.59 -2.25 9.11
N GLY A 69 -2.90 -2.02 9.19
CA GLY A 69 -3.54 -1.09 10.13
C GLY A 69 -3.72 0.32 9.57
N VAL A 70 -4.20 1.23 10.43
CA VAL A 70 -4.38 2.65 10.12
C VAL A 70 -3.23 3.43 10.75
N TYR A 71 -2.58 4.30 9.98
CA TYR A 71 -1.43 5.08 10.41
C TYR A 71 -1.19 6.29 9.50
N GLU A 72 -0.45 7.28 9.99
CA GLU A 72 -0.01 8.46 9.23
C GLU A 72 0.92 8.10 8.08
N ASN A 73 0.84 8.83 6.97
CA ASN A 73 1.66 8.57 5.78
C ASN A 73 3.18 8.68 6.06
N THR A 74 3.59 9.53 7.00
CA THR A 74 4.98 9.67 7.45
C THR A 74 5.54 8.37 8.02
N ALA A 75 4.69 7.51 8.59
CA ALA A 75 5.11 6.20 9.08
C ALA A 75 5.59 5.26 7.97
N ILE A 76 5.20 5.48 6.70
CA ILE A 76 5.64 4.67 5.56
C ILE A 76 7.17 4.71 5.43
N TYR A 77 7.78 5.89 5.53
CA TYR A 77 9.24 6.04 5.49
C TYR A 77 9.94 5.21 6.58
N HIS A 78 9.44 5.31 7.82
CA HIS A 78 10.02 4.57 8.95
C HIS A 78 9.83 3.06 8.79
N LYS A 79 8.66 2.61 8.31
CA LYS A 79 8.38 1.20 8.01
C LYS A 79 9.26 0.67 6.88
N MET A 80 9.51 1.46 5.83
CA MET A 80 10.43 1.11 4.75
C MET A 80 11.87 0.95 5.26
N LYS A 81 12.37 1.90 6.06
CA LYS A 81 13.69 1.77 6.69
C LYS A 81 13.78 0.50 7.54
N LYS A 82 12.75 0.23 8.35
CA LYS A 82 12.68 -0.98 9.15
C LYS A 82 12.71 -2.25 8.30
N ALA A 83 11.97 -2.28 7.18
CA ALA A 83 11.93 -3.42 6.27
C ALA A 83 13.29 -3.68 5.59
N ILE A 84 13.97 -2.63 5.14
CA ILE A 84 15.31 -2.73 4.53
C ILE A 84 16.36 -3.22 5.55
N ALA A 85 16.24 -2.78 6.81
CA ALA A 85 17.17 -3.16 7.87
C ALA A 85 16.98 -4.61 8.36
N GLN A 86 15.96 -5.34 7.91
CA GLN A 86 15.74 -6.73 8.33
C GLN A 86 16.83 -7.64 7.75
N LYS A 87 17.68 -8.21 8.61
CA LYS A 87 18.56 -9.31 8.22
C LYS A 87 17.75 -10.60 8.12
N LYS A 88 18.01 -11.38 7.06
CA LYS A 88 17.55 -12.77 6.96
C LYS A 88 18.47 -13.63 7.82
N GLU A 89 17.98 -14.17 8.92
CA GLU A 89 18.64 -15.31 9.59
C GLU A 89 18.33 -16.60 8.82
N PRO A 90 19.25 -17.58 8.74
CA PRO A 90 19.08 -18.78 7.92
C PRO A 90 17.91 -19.70 8.31
N THR A 91 17.17 -19.41 9.39
CA THR A 91 16.26 -20.38 10.05
C THR A 91 14.84 -19.86 10.35
N GLY A 92 14.39 -18.77 9.73
CA GLY A 92 12.95 -18.44 9.70
C GLY A 92 12.34 -17.91 11.01
N LYS A 93 13.14 -17.52 12.01
CA LYS A 93 12.65 -16.81 13.20
C LYS A 93 13.10 -15.34 13.18
N MET A 94 12.17 -14.42 13.42
CA MET A 94 12.40 -12.98 13.42
C MET A 94 12.80 -12.50 14.82
N GLN A 95 13.97 -11.89 14.97
CA GLN A 95 14.34 -11.13 16.18
C GLN A 95 14.33 -9.63 15.88
N MET A 96 13.69 -8.86 16.77
CA MET A 96 13.76 -7.41 16.78
C MET A 96 15.08 -7.00 17.45
N LYS A 97 15.89 -6.17 16.78
CA LYS A 97 16.99 -5.49 17.48
C LYS A 97 16.40 -4.39 18.35
N SER A 98 16.71 -4.41 19.64
CA SER A 98 16.55 -3.23 20.50
C SER A 98 17.55 -2.18 20.03
N GLU A 99 17.06 -1.06 19.52
CA GLU A 99 17.88 0.13 19.33
C GLU A 99 18.15 0.72 20.73
N LYS A 100 19.44 0.92 21.04
CA LYS A 100 19.89 1.85 22.08
C LYS A 100 19.93 3.25 21.49
#